data_AF-A0AB37CNJ7-F1
#
_entry.id   AF-A0AB37CNJ7-F1
#
_cell.length_a   1.000
_cell.length_b   1.000
_cell.length_c   1.000
_cell.angle_alpha   90.00
_cell.angle_beta   90.00
_cell.angle_gamma   90.00
#
_symmetry.space_group_name_H-M   'P 1'
#
loop_
_entity.id
_entity.type
_entity.pdbx_description
1 polymer ?
#
loop_
_entity_poly.entity_id
_entity_poly.type
_entity_poly.pdbx_seq_one_letter_code
_entity_poly.pdbx_strand_id
1 'polypeptide(L)'
;MSFDGFFLHHMTTELREQVLYGRIQKVNQPFERELVLTIRNNRQNYKLLLSAHPVFGRIQTTKADLPNPQNPNTYTMIMRKYLQGAVIEDIQQVENDRVLEISVSNKNEIGDSVKVTLVMEIMGKHSNIILIDKNKSKIIESIKHVGFSQNSYRTILPGSTYIAPPKTDAKNPFDIPDEKLFEILQTEDLSARNLQKLFQGLGRDTANELSTLLETDKLKNFHAFFNREVEPNLTTKAFSAVRFSDSQDQPEFETLSALLDYYYLDKAARDRVAQQASDLIHRVQNELEKNKKKLVKQEKELAATENAEEFRQKGELLTTYLSMVPNDKDSVELDNYYTGEKITIPLNVALTPNQNAQRYFKKYQKLKEAVKHLTGLIEETKQTIDYLESVEFSLSQANMDEIEDIREELVQAGFMKRRSTDKRHKRKKPEQYLASDGKTIIMVGRNNLQNEELTFKMAKKGELWFHAKDIPGSHVVIKDNLNPTDEVKTDAAELAAYYSKARLSNLIQVDMIDVKKLNKPTAGKPGFVTYTGQKTLRVTPTEEKIDSMRMK
;
A
#
# COMPACT_ATOMS: atom_id res chain seq x y z
N MET A 1 8.70 21.09 4.53
CA MET A 1 7.82 20.73 3.39
C MET A 1 8.13 21.72 2.31
N SER A 2 8.48 21.24 1.12
CA SER A 2 8.95 22.09 0.02
C SER A 2 7.81 22.81 -0.69
N PHE A 3 6.58 22.31 -0.56
CA PHE A 3 5.36 23.08 -0.84
C PHE A 3 5.12 24.10 0.29
N ASP A 4 5.87 25.19 0.27
CA ASP A 4 5.79 26.29 1.21
C ASP A 4 4.91 27.45 0.68
N GLY A 5 4.86 28.57 1.41
CA GLY A 5 4.09 29.74 0.98
C GLY A 5 4.67 30.37 -0.28
N PHE A 6 6.00 30.42 -0.39
CA PHE A 6 6.70 30.89 -1.58
C PHE A 6 6.36 30.05 -2.83
N PHE A 7 6.37 28.73 -2.72
CA PHE A 7 5.93 27.84 -3.81
C PHE A 7 4.44 28.04 -4.13
N LEU A 8 3.59 28.18 -3.11
CA LEU A 8 2.16 28.46 -3.31
C LEU A 8 1.93 29.79 -4.01
N HIS A 9 2.76 30.80 -3.79
CA HIS A 9 2.67 32.09 -4.49
C HIS A 9 2.80 31.90 -6.00
N HIS A 10 3.86 31.25 -6.45
CA HIS A 10 4.06 30.95 -7.88
C HIS A 10 3.00 29.99 -8.43
N MET A 11 2.58 28.98 -7.65
CA MET A 11 1.48 28.10 -8.03
C MET A 11 0.17 28.86 -8.18
N THR A 12 -0.09 29.87 -7.34
CA THR A 12 -1.29 30.71 -7.43
C THR A 12 -1.32 31.47 -8.76
N THR A 13 -0.19 32.02 -9.19
CA THR A 13 -0.06 32.65 -10.52
C THR A 13 -0.37 31.66 -11.64
N GLU A 14 0.24 30.48 -11.64
CA GLU A 14 -0.03 29.43 -12.64
C GLU A 14 -1.53 29.03 -12.66
N LEU A 15 -2.14 28.84 -11.50
CA LEU A 15 -3.56 28.50 -11.40
C LEU A 15 -4.47 29.62 -11.91
N ARG A 16 -4.13 30.88 -11.63
CA ARG A 16 -4.89 32.03 -12.13
C ARG A 16 -4.87 32.08 -13.66
N GLU A 17 -3.73 31.83 -14.28
CA GLU A 17 -3.61 31.79 -15.74
C GLU A 17 -4.43 30.65 -16.36
N GLN A 18 -4.44 29.48 -15.73
CA GLN A 18 -5.09 28.28 -16.27
C GLN A 18 -6.60 28.25 -16.04
N VAL A 19 -7.07 28.57 -14.83
CA VAL A 19 -8.45 28.24 -14.40
C VAL A 19 -9.30 29.41 -13.92
N LEU A 20 -8.75 30.62 -13.75
CA LEU A 20 -9.55 31.81 -13.39
C LEU A 20 -10.62 32.08 -14.45
N TYR A 21 -11.83 32.44 -14.02
CA TYR A 21 -13.04 32.59 -14.85
C TYR A 21 -13.52 31.31 -15.56
N GLY A 22 -12.87 30.17 -15.29
CA GLY A 22 -13.30 28.87 -15.75
C GLY A 22 -14.59 28.40 -15.06
N ARG A 23 -15.32 27.52 -15.74
CA ARG A 23 -16.53 26.88 -15.19
C ARG A 23 -16.24 25.47 -14.71
N ILE A 24 -16.59 25.17 -13.46
CA ILE A 24 -16.46 23.83 -12.86
C ILE A 24 -17.53 22.91 -13.47
N GLN A 25 -17.13 21.91 -14.24
CA GLN A 25 -18.03 20.96 -14.90
C GLN A 25 -18.33 19.72 -14.06
N LYS A 26 -17.30 19.18 -13.39
CA LYS A 26 -17.40 17.97 -12.58
C LYS A 26 -16.66 18.14 -11.27
N VAL A 27 -17.19 17.51 -10.23
CA VAL A 27 -16.64 17.48 -8.89
C VAL A 27 -16.57 16.03 -8.44
N ASN A 28 -15.37 15.57 -8.14
CA ASN A 28 -15.07 14.19 -7.79
C ASN A 28 -14.11 14.12 -6.61
N GLN A 29 -14.25 13.13 -5.75
CA GLN A 29 -13.32 12.85 -4.66
C GLN A 29 -12.73 11.44 -4.90
N PRO A 30 -11.65 11.30 -5.69
CA PRO A 30 -11.07 10.00 -5.99
C PRO A 30 -10.59 9.26 -4.73
N PHE A 31 -10.08 10.02 -3.73
CA PHE A 31 -9.55 9.48 -2.48
C PHE A 31 -10.06 10.29 -1.28
N GLU A 32 -9.98 9.70 -0.08
CA GLU A 32 -10.56 10.26 1.15
C GLU A 32 -10.19 11.73 1.41
N ARG A 33 -8.97 12.15 1.06
CA ARG A 33 -8.46 13.51 1.32
C ARG A 33 -8.15 14.30 0.05
N GLU A 34 -8.71 13.91 -1.09
CA GLU A 34 -8.40 14.54 -2.37
C GLU A 34 -9.67 14.90 -3.14
N LEU A 35 -9.81 16.17 -3.50
CA LEU A 35 -10.89 16.70 -4.32
C LEU A 35 -10.33 17.02 -5.71
N VAL A 36 -11.03 16.62 -6.76
CA VAL A 36 -10.71 16.93 -8.15
C VAL A 36 -11.87 17.71 -8.76
N LEU A 37 -11.55 18.90 -9.27
CA LEU A 37 -12.46 19.74 -10.01
C LEU A 37 -12.09 19.69 -11.50
N THR A 38 -13.01 19.25 -12.35
CA THR A 38 -12.82 19.39 -13.80
C THR A 38 -13.34 20.77 -14.20
N ILE A 39 -12.45 21.65 -14.63
CA ILE A 39 -12.74 23.05 -14.97
C ILE A 39 -12.58 23.23 -16.46
N ARG A 40 -13.58 23.82 -17.11
CA ARG A 40 -13.49 24.22 -18.52
C ARG A 40 -13.17 25.71 -18.58
N ASN A 41 -12.04 26.04 -19.17
CA ASN A 41 -11.60 27.42 -19.41
C ASN A 41 -10.98 27.54 -20.81
N ASN A 42 -11.26 28.60 -21.55
CA ASN A 42 -10.71 28.85 -22.89
C ASN A 42 -10.74 27.63 -23.85
N ARG A 43 -11.87 26.89 -23.85
CA ARG A 43 -12.09 25.65 -24.64
C ARG A 43 -11.22 24.44 -24.25
N GLN A 44 -10.40 24.54 -23.21
CA GLN A 44 -9.62 23.44 -22.64
C GLN A 44 -10.23 22.95 -21.33
N ASN A 45 -10.02 21.67 -21.02
CA ASN A 45 -10.42 21.08 -19.74
C ASN A 45 -9.18 20.89 -18.87
N TYR A 46 -9.22 21.45 -17.66
CA TYR A 46 -8.21 21.30 -16.63
C TYR A 46 -8.77 20.42 -15.51
N LYS A 47 -7.96 19.48 -14.99
CA LYS A 47 -8.28 18.77 -13.74
C LYS A 47 -7.50 19.45 -12.61
N LEU A 48 -8.16 20.21 -11.76
CA LEU A 48 -7.57 20.82 -10.57
C LEU A 48 -7.66 19.83 -9.41
N LEU A 49 -6.51 19.36 -8.93
CA LEU A 49 -6.38 18.49 -7.77
C LEU A 49 -6.13 19.34 -6.52
N LEU A 50 -6.96 19.17 -5.49
CA LEU A 50 -6.75 19.68 -4.14
C LEU A 50 -6.52 18.48 -3.22
N SER A 51 -5.34 18.35 -2.65
CA SER A 51 -4.96 17.24 -1.77
C SER A 51 -4.71 17.74 -0.36
N ALA A 52 -5.53 17.30 0.60
CA ALA A 52 -5.34 17.48 2.04
C ALA A 52 -4.60 16.29 2.67
N HIS A 53 -3.77 15.59 1.89
CA HIS A 53 -2.96 14.48 2.39
C HIS A 53 -1.99 14.96 3.48
N PRO A 54 -1.80 14.22 4.60
CA PRO A 54 -0.95 14.65 5.71
C PRO A 54 0.52 14.85 5.34
N VAL A 55 1.01 14.12 4.33
CA VAL A 55 2.40 14.19 3.86
C VAL A 55 2.50 14.88 2.50
N PHE A 56 1.51 14.67 1.62
CA PHE A 56 1.57 15.06 0.20
C PHE A 56 0.55 16.16 -0.12
N GLY A 57 0.18 16.95 0.90
CA GLY A 57 -0.79 18.02 0.75
C GLY A 57 -0.29 19.04 -0.26
N ARG A 58 -1.12 19.33 -1.27
CA ARG A 58 -0.76 20.18 -2.41
C ARG A 58 -2.00 20.61 -3.18
N ILE A 59 -1.82 21.58 -4.06
CA ILE A 59 -2.77 21.96 -5.10
C ILE A 59 -2.03 22.11 -6.42
N GLN A 60 -2.62 21.61 -7.50
CA GLN A 60 -2.05 21.68 -8.86
C GLN A 60 -3.10 21.35 -9.90
N THR A 61 -2.88 21.73 -11.17
CA THR A 61 -3.55 21.00 -12.24
C THR A 61 -2.82 19.67 -12.49
N THR A 62 -3.53 18.65 -12.98
CA THR A 62 -2.96 17.32 -13.18
C THR A 62 -3.42 16.69 -14.48
N LYS A 63 -2.52 15.99 -15.15
CA LYS A 63 -2.84 15.12 -16.30
C LYS A 63 -3.08 13.67 -15.87
N ALA A 64 -2.80 13.33 -14.61
CA ALA A 64 -2.99 11.98 -14.10
C ALA A 64 -4.45 11.52 -14.25
N ASP A 65 -4.62 10.24 -14.57
CA ASP A 65 -5.94 9.62 -14.55
C ASP A 65 -6.22 9.08 -13.15
N LEU A 66 -7.13 9.76 -12.44
CA LEU A 66 -7.49 9.42 -11.07
C LEU A 66 -8.81 8.66 -11.10
N PRO A 67 -8.87 7.43 -10.55
CA PRO A 67 -10.08 6.63 -10.57
C PRO A 67 -11.17 7.33 -9.74
N ASN A 68 -12.34 7.50 -10.33
CA ASN A 68 -13.48 8.09 -9.63
C ASN A 68 -14.25 7.01 -8.87
N PRO A 69 -14.62 7.21 -7.60
CA PRO A 69 -15.47 6.27 -6.89
C PRO A 69 -16.82 6.17 -7.59
N GLN A 70 -17.37 4.96 -7.66
CA GLN A 70 -18.68 4.73 -8.28
C GLN A 70 -19.81 5.42 -7.51
N ASN A 71 -19.70 5.48 -6.18
CA ASN A 71 -20.68 6.11 -5.31
C ASN A 71 -20.06 7.35 -4.64
N PRO A 72 -20.60 8.55 -4.88
CA PRO A 72 -20.14 9.77 -4.21
C PRO A 72 -20.55 9.75 -2.73
N ASN A 73 -19.64 10.17 -1.84
CA ASN A 73 -19.95 10.35 -0.41
C ASN A 73 -20.67 11.69 -0.15
N THR A 74 -21.09 11.92 1.09
CA THR A 74 -21.79 13.14 1.52
C THR A 74 -21.01 14.42 1.19
N TYR A 75 -19.71 14.44 1.50
CA TYR A 75 -18.83 15.57 1.18
C TYR A 75 -18.86 15.90 -0.32
N THR A 76 -18.66 14.90 -1.18
CA THR A 76 -18.69 15.06 -2.64
C THR A 76 -20.04 15.58 -3.11
N MET A 77 -21.14 15.09 -2.55
CA MET A 77 -22.49 15.52 -2.92
C MET A 77 -22.74 16.98 -2.53
N ILE A 78 -22.28 17.42 -1.37
CA ILE A 78 -22.36 18.83 -0.96
C ILE A 78 -21.48 19.70 -1.88
N MET A 79 -20.24 19.28 -2.14
CA MET A 79 -19.36 20.00 -3.07
C MET A 79 -20.00 20.13 -4.46
N ARG A 80 -20.67 19.08 -4.97
CA ARG A 80 -21.43 19.15 -6.24
C ARG A 80 -22.55 20.18 -6.17
N LYS A 81 -23.34 20.20 -5.11
CA LYS A 81 -24.45 21.15 -4.95
C LYS A 81 -24.01 22.61 -5.09
N TYR A 82 -22.86 22.97 -4.54
CA TYR A 82 -22.39 24.36 -4.52
C TYR A 82 -21.43 24.70 -5.67
N LEU A 83 -20.51 23.77 -6.01
CA LEU A 83 -19.43 24.03 -6.96
C LEU A 83 -19.75 23.59 -8.40
N GLN A 84 -20.61 22.60 -8.60
CA GLN A 84 -20.87 22.11 -9.96
C GLN A 84 -21.66 23.15 -10.76
N GLY A 85 -21.13 23.53 -11.92
CA GLY A 85 -21.66 24.60 -12.76
C GLY A 85 -21.19 26.00 -12.37
N ALA A 86 -20.53 26.17 -11.22
CA ALA A 86 -20.04 27.45 -10.71
C ALA A 86 -18.90 28.00 -11.58
N VAL A 87 -18.77 29.33 -11.57
CA VAL A 87 -17.68 30.07 -12.21
C VAL A 87 -16.68 30.50 -11.15
N ILE A 88 -15.39 30.34 -11.43
CA ILE A 88 -14.31 30.80 -10.55
C ILE A 88 -14.17 32.31 -10.72
N GLU A 89 -14.48 33.07 -9.67
CA GLU A 89 -14.39 34.54 -9.68
C GLU A 89 -12.99 35.02 -9.33
N ASP A 90 -12.33 34.33 -8.39
CA ASP A 90 -11.01 34.72 -7.91
C ASP A 90 -10.26 33.55 -7.29
N ILE A 91 -8.93 33.62 -7.34
CA ILE A 91 -7.99 32.68 -6.70
C ILE A 91 -6.91 33.51 -6.02
N GLN A 92 -6.88 33.48 -4.69
CA GLN A 92 -5.96 34.29 -3.91
C GLN A 92 -5.27 33.47 -2.82
N GLN A 93 -3.99 33.70 -2.64
CA GLN A 93 -3.25 33.24 -1.47
C GLN A 93 -3.53 34.20 -0.31
N VAL A 94 -3.71 33.67 0.90
CA VAL A 94 -3.83 34.49 2.11
C VAL A 94 -2.43 34.88 2.57
N GLU A 95 -2.05 36.14 2.37
CA GLU A 95 -0.69 36.64 2.61
C GLU A 95 0.35 35.76 1.89
N ASN A 96 1.42 35.35 2.60
CA ASN A 96 2.32 34.30 2.14
C ASN A 96 2.18 33.02 2.98
N ASP A 97 1.00 32.75 3.56
CA ASP A 97 0.76 31.48 4.23
C ASP A 97 0.37 30.39 3.22
N ARG A 98 0.34 29.13 3.65
CA ARG A 98 -0.05 27.98 2.85
C ARG A 98 -1.57 27.79 2.82
N VAL A 99 -2.28 28.89 2.58
CA VAL A 99 -3.75 28.93 2.51
C VAL A 99 -4.14 29.58 1.20
N LEU A 100 -4.93 28.86 0.39
CA LEU A 100 -5.46 29.34 -0.87
C LEU A 100 -6.98 29.43 -0.80
N GLU A 101 -7.53 30.56 -1.22
CA GLU A 101 -8.97 30.78 -1.32
C GLU A 101 -9.39 30.86 -2.79
N ILE A 102 -10.36 30.04 -3.17
CA ILE A 102 -10.96 30.04 -4.50
C ILE A 102 -12.40 30.53 -4.33
N SER A 103 -12.65 31.79 -4.67
CA SER A 103 -14.00 32.35 -4.67
C SER A 103 -14.74 31.86 -5.92
N VAL A 104 -15.93 31.30 -5.72
CA VAL A 104 -16.79 30.87 -6.83
C VAL A 104 -18.19 31.44 -6.67
N SER A 105 -18.84 31.69 -7.81
CA SER A 105 -20.26 32.01 -7.86
C SER A 105 -21.03 31.01 -8.68
N ASN A 106 -22.22 30.69 -8.20
CA ASN A 106 -23.16 29.80 -8.85
C ASN A 106 -24.57 30.41 -8.79
N LYS A 107 -25.52 29.80 -9.50
CA LYS A 107 -26.94 30.07 -9.32
C LYS A 107 -27.59 28.89 -8.61
N ASN A 108 -28.44 29.14 -7.62
CA ASN A 108 -29.23 28.09 -7.00
C ASN A 108 -30.37 27.63 -7.94
N GLU A 109 -31.14 26.61 -7.51
CA GLU A 109 -32.26 26.05 -8.28
C GLU A 109 -33.39 27.06 -8.57
N ILE A 110 -33.46 28.15 -7.80
CA ILE A 110 -34.47 29.21 -7.91
C ILE A 110 -33.92 30.41 -8.74
N GLY A 111 -32.63 30.41 -9.07
CA GLY A 111 -31.96 31.42 -9.89
C GLY A 111 -31.17 32.48 -9.11
N ASP A 112 -31.18 32.47 -7.78
CA ASP A 112 -30.42 33.41 -6.96
C ASP A 112 -28.92 33.13 -7.02
N SER A 113 -28.11 34.17 -6.91
CA SER A 113 -26.65 34.05 -6.86
C SER A 113 -26.17 33.51 -5.52
N VAL A 114 -25.45 32.40 -5.57
CA VAL A 114 -24.78 31.78 -4.42
C VAL A 114 -23.28 32.04 -4.54
N LYS A 115 -22.70 32.70 -3.54
CA LYS A 115 -21.26 32.96 -3.46
C LYS A 115 -20.66 32.13 -2.34
N VAL A 116 -19.71 31.28 -2.69
CA VAL A 116 -18.99 30.43 -1.74
C VAL A 116 -17.50 30.53 -2.01
N THR A 117 -16.70 30.28 -0.99
CA THR A 117 -15.24 30.23 -1.12
C THR A 117 -14.78 28.83 -0.74
N LEU A 118 -13.98 28.22 -1.61
CA LEU A 118 -13.29 26.98 -1.32
C LEU A 118 -11.91 27.32 -0.77
N VAL A 119 -11.65 26.98 0.48
CA VAL A 119 -10.40 27.22 1.18
C VAL A 119 -9.59 25.94 1.22
N MET A 120 -8.35 26.00 0.73
CA MET A 120 -7.37 24.94 0.80
C MET A 120 -6.28 25.31 1.80
N GLU A 121 -6.17 24.56 2.89
CA GLU A 121 -5.12 24.73 3.89
C GLU A 121 -4.09 23.60 3.75
N ILE A 122 -2.82 23.93 3.47
CA ILE A 122 -1.73 22.96 3.26
C ILE A 122 -0.78 23.00 4.46
N MET A 123 -1.17 22.32 5.55
CA MET A 123 -0.46 22.34 6.84
C MET A 123 -0.04 20.94 7.32
N GLY A 124 0.34 20.07 6.38
CA GLY A 124 0.71 18.69 6.67
C GLY A 124 -0.44 17.91 7.31
N LYS A 125 -0.25 17.35 8.51
CA LYS A 125 -1.30 16.58 9.21
C LYS A 125 -2.59 17.38 9.52
N HIS A 126 -2.50 18.70 9.49
CA HIS A 126 -3.62 19.62 9.69
C HIS A 126 -4.23 20.15 8.39
N SER A 127 -3.74 19.72 7.22
CA SER A 127 -4.30 20.13 5.94
C SER A 127 -5.79 19.83 5.84
N ASN A 128 -6.52 20.72 5.18
CA ASN A 128 -7.97 20.62 5.05
C ASN A 128 -8.45 21.30 3.77
N ILE A 129 -9.64 20.89 3.30
CA ILE A 129 -10.38 21.54 2.21
C ILE A 129 -11.73 21.90 2.80
N ILE A 130 -12.05 23.19 2.81
CA ILE A 130 -13.19 23.74 3.55
C ILE A 130 -14.00 24.60 2.59
N LEU A 131 -15.30 24.34 2.49
CA LEU A 131 -16.22 25.20 1.75
C LEU A 131 -16.92 26.15 2.72
N ILE A 132 -16.85 27.45 2.44
CA ILE A 132 -17.46 28.48 3.28
C ILE A 132 -18.49 29.29 2.51
N ASP A 133 -19.58 29.67 3.19
CA ASP A 133 -20.52 30.68 2.72
C ASP A 133 -19.85 32.06 2.86
N LYS A 134 -19.66 32.76 1.74
CA LYS A 134 -18.94 34.03 1.71
C LYS A 134 -19.67 35.14 2.47
N ASN A 135 -21.01 35.11 2.50
CA ASN A 135 -21.82 36.14 3.14
C ASN A 135 -21.91 35.96 4.66
N LYS A 136 -21.91 34.70 5.12
CA LYS A 136 -22.08 34.37 6.55
C LYS A 136 -20.78 34.01 7.25
N SER A 137 -19.70 33.83 6.50
CA SER A 137 -18.42 33.28 6.98
C SER A 137 -18.60 31.97 7.77
N LYS A 138 -19.58 31.15 7.36
CA LYS A 138 -19.90 29.87 7.98
C LYS A 138 -19.38 28.72 7.13
N ILE A 139 -18.84 27.71 7.79
CA ILE A 139 -18.43 26.46 7.16
C ILE A 139 -19.69 25.74 6.66
N ILE A 140 -19.75 25.51 5.36
CA ILE A 140 -20.78 24.67 4.75
C ILE A 140 -20.39 23.21 4.97
N GLU A 141 -19.16 22.85 4.63
CA GLU A 141 -18.64 21.49 4.78
C GLU A 141 -17.10 21.50 4.73
N SER A 142 -16.46 20.48 5.30
CA SER A 142 -15.01 20.26 5.20
C SER A 142 -14.66 18.80 4.95
N ILE A 143 -13.52 18.56 4.28
CA ILE A 143 -13.09 17.19 3.96
C ILE A 143 -12.65 16.44 5.22
N LYS A 144 -12.18 17.19 6.23
CA LYS A 144 -11.82 16.69 7.55
C LYS A 144 -12.56 17.51 8.61
N HIS A 145 -13.37 16.82 9.40
CA HIS A 145 -14.06 17.38 10.57
C HIS A 145 -13.11 17.45 11.76
N VAL A 146 -13.10 18.60 12.44
CA VAL A 146 -12.29 18.81 13.65
C VAL A 146 -13.18 19.40 14.72
N GLY A 147 -13.57 18.57 15.68
CA GLY A 147 -14.39 18.97 16.82
C GLY A 147 -13.59 19.73 17.89
N PHE A 148 -14.32 20.38 18.79
CA PHE A 148 -13.76 21.21 19.88
C PHE A 148 -12.75 20.47 20.78
N SER A 149 -12.93 19.16 21.01
CA SER A 149 -12.02 18.36 21.84
C SER A 149 -10.66 18.08 21.18
N GLN A 150 -10.58 18.15 19.85
CA GLN A 150 -9.35 17.87 19.10
C GLN A 150 -8.54 19.13 18.79
N ASN A 151 -9.19 20.29 18.72
CA ASN A 151 -8.54 21.57 18.51
C ASN A 151 -9.29 22.66 19.29
N SER A 152 -8.62 23.19 20.31
CA SER A 152 -9.18 24.23 21.17
C SER A 152 -9.22 25.61 20.51
N TYR A 153 -8.39 25.86 19.50
CA TYR A 153 -8.31 27.17 18.85
C TYR A 153 -9.48 27.41 17.89
N ARG A 154 -9.80 26.41 17.07
CA ARG A 154 -10.90 26.51 16.09
C ARG A 154 -11.58 25.17 15.85
N THR A 155 -12.90 25.22 15.66
CA THR A 155 -13.73 24.08 15.28
C THR A 155 -13.99 24.10 13.78
N ILE A 156 -13.76 22.97 13.10
CA ILE A 156 -14.02 22.81 11.67
C ILE A 156 -15.15 21.79 11.51
N LEU A 157 -16.39 22.30 11.61
CA LEU A 157 -17.62 21.52 11.47
C LEU A 157 -18.66 22.34 10.68
N PRO A 158 -19.55 21.69 9.92
CA PRO A 158 -20.68 22.35 9.27
C PRO A 158 -21.47 23.26 10.22
N GLY A 159 -21.78 24.47 9.76
CA GLY A 159 -22.52 25.49 10.52
C GLY A 159 -21.68 26.37 11.45
N SER A 160 -20.46 25.96 11.77
CA SER A 160 -19.53 26.75 12.59
C SER A 160 -18.99 27.96 11.81
N THR A 161 -18.64 29.04 12.51
CA THR A 161 -17.95 30.18 11.89
C THR A 161 -16.54 29.76 11.48
N TYR A 162 -16.13 30.08 10.26
CA TYR A 162 -14.77 29.83 9.79
C TYR A 162 -13.79 30.78 10.48
N ILE A 163 -12.74 30.20 11.07
CA ILE A 163 -11.64 30.93 11.67
C ILE A 163 -10.37 30.48 10.94
N ALA A 164 -9.65 31.43 10.34
CA ALA A 164 -8.38 31.17 9.68
C ALA A 164 -7.34 30.57 10.66
N PRO A 165 -6.27 29.92 10.17
CA PRO A 165 -5.20 29.46 11.03
C PRO A 165 -4.63 30.59 11.91
N PRO A 166 -4.03 30.27 13.07
CA PRO A 166 -3.42 31.28 13.94
C PRO A 166 -2.39 32.11 13.17
N LYS A 167 -2.52 33.44 13.23
CA LYS A 167 -1.54 34.34 12.63
C LYS A 167 -0.22 34.27 13.39
N THR A 168 0.89 34.44 12.66
CA THR A 168 2.23 34.59 13.23
C THR A 168 2.67 36.05 13.15
N ASP A 169 3.66 36.44 13.96
CA ASP A 169 4.24 37.80 13.91
C ASP A 169 5.15 38.04 12.68
N ALA A 170 5.43 36.97 11.94
CA ALA A 170 6.24 36.97 10.74
C ALA A 170 5.66 37.92 9.68
N LYS A 171 6.53 38.54 8.87
CA LYS A 171 6.15 39.49 7.83
C LYS A 171 5.97 38.79 6.48
N ASN A 172 5.03 39.27 5.68
CA ASN A 172 4.87 38.80 4.31
C ASN A 172 6.07 39.30 3.48
N PRO A 173 6.91 38.41 2.91
CA PRO A 173 8.12 38.82 2.19
C PRO A 173 7.83 39.51 0.85
N PHE A 174 6.63 39.35 0.27
CA PHE A 174 6.26 39.96 -1.01
C PHE A 174 5.69 41.39 -0.87
N ASP A 175 5.24 41.78 0.33
CA ASP A 175 4.55 43.06 0.59
C ASP A 175 5.21 43.88 1.72
N ILE A 176 6.46 43.55 2.07
CA ILE A 176 7.19 44.28 3.12
C ILE A 176 7.77 45.59 2.57
N PRO A 177 7.55 46.74 3.21
CA PRO A 177 8.18 48.00 2.81
C PRO A 177 9.71 47.97 2.97
N ASP A 178 10.43 48.60 2.04
CA ASP A 178 11.90 48.61 2.00
C ASP A 178 12.56 49.08 3.30
N GLU A 179 12.00 50.08 3.98
CA GLU A 179 12.53 50.59 5.25
C GLU A 179 12.57 49.50 6.33
N LYS A 180 11.47 48.76 6.48
CA LYS A 180 11.36 47.65 7.45
C LYS A 180 12.17 46.44 7.02
N LEU A 181 12.20 46.14 5.72
CA LEU A 181 13.01 45.06 5.19
C LEU A 181 14.49 45.33 5.47
N PHE A 182 14.96 46.54 5.19
CA PHE A 182 16.33 46.96 5.44
C PHE A 182 16.69 46.85 6.93
N GLU A 183 15.82 47.33 7.83
CA GLU A 183 15.99 47.18 9.28
C GLU A 183 16.20 45.72 9.68
N ILE A 184 15.30 44.82 9.25
CA ILE A 184 15.39 43.38 9.55
C ILE A 184 16.68 42.79 8.99
N LEU A 185 17.01 43.08 7.73
CA LEU A 185 18.20 42.54 7.06
C LEU A 185 19.52 43.01 7.71
N GLN A 186 19.53 44.16 8.39
CA GLN A 186 20.72 44.67 9.08
C GLN A 186 20.83 44.22 10.53
N THR A 187 19.71 44.12 11.25
CA THR A 187 19.70 43.94 12.70
C THR A 187 19.55 42.48 13.14
N GLU A 188 18.89 41.67 12.33
CA GLU A 188 18.58 40.28 12.68
C GLU A 188 19.63 39.29 12.15
N ASP A 189 19.73 38.14 12.81
CA ASP A 189 20.45 36.98 12.27
C ASP A 189 19.71 36.46 11.03
N LEU A 190 20.42 36.32 9.90
CA LEU A 190 19.84 35.85 8.63
C LEU A 190 20.05 34.36 8.40
N SER A 191 20.35 33.59 9.45
CA SER A 191 20.32 32.14 9.37
C SER A 191 18.97 31.63 8.88
N ALA A 192 18.98 30.56 8.09
CA ALA A 192 17.75 29.98 7.55
C ALA A 192 16.69 29.66 8.61
N ARG A 193 17.07 29.35 9.86
CA ARG A 193 16.08 29.10 10.93
C ARG A 193 15.40 30.39 11.38
N ASN A 194 16.13 31.50 11.41
CA ASN A 194 15.58 32.79 11.80
C ASN A 194 14.75 33.40 10.67
N LEU A 195 15.17 33.25 9.41
CA LEU A 195 14.36 33.65 8.24
C LEU A 195 12.96 33.04 8.26
N GLN A 196 12.81 31.77 8.66
CA GLN A 196 11.49 31.11 8.81
C GLN A 196 10.63 31.71 9.94
N LYS A 197 11.22 32.40 10.91
CA LYS A 197 10.50 33.11 11.97
C LYS A 197 10.16 34.54 11.57
N LEU A 198 11.08 35.19 10.85
CA LEU A 198 10.95 36.59 10.43
C LEU A 198 9.96 36.73 9.27
N PHE A 199 9.96 35.80 8.33
CA PHE A 199 9.14 35.85 7.12
C PHE A 199 8.15 34.70 7.04
N GLN A 200 6.92 35.04 6.63
CA GLN A 200 5.84 34.09 6.42
C GLN A 200 6.17 33.16 5.25
N GLY A 201 5.71 31.91 5.34
CA GLY A 201 5.67 31.01 4.19
C GLY A 201 7.00 30.43 3.74
N LEU A 202 8.10 30.63 4.47
CA LEU A 202 9.39 30.09 4.08
C LEU A 202 9.59 28.65 4.57
N GLY A 203 9.70 27.74 3.60
CA GLY A 203 10.18 26.39 3.80
C GLY A 203 11.66 26.39 4.19
N ARG A 204 12.13 25.28 4.74
CA ARG A 204 13.54 25.15 5.16
C ARG A 204 14.49 25.29 3.97
N ASP A 205 14.10 24.71 2.84
CA ASP A 205 14.88 24.67 1.60
C ASP A 205 15.00 26.09 1.03
N THR A 206 13.87 26.79 0.86
CA THR A 206 13.79 28.19 0.45
C THR A 206 14.58 29.12 1.38
N ALA A 207 14.48 28.92 2.70
CA ALA A 207 15.21 29.72 3.67
C ALA A 207 16.72 29.48 3.64
N ASN A 208 17.17 28.25 3.35
CA ASN A 208 18.60 27.96 3.19
C ASN A 208 19.15 28.67 1.95
N GLU A 209 18.48 28.55 0.81
CA GLU A 209 18.88 29.22 -0.43
C GLU A 209 18.92 30.75 -0.24
N LEU A 210 17.86 31.32 0.35
CA LEU A 210 17.80 32.75 0.63
C LEU A 210 18.91 33.19 1.60
N SER A 211 19.17 32.41 2.67
CA SER A 211 20.24 32.70 3.64
C SER A 211 21.61 32.83 2.96
N THR A 212 21.93 31.95 2.01
CA THR A 212 23.19 32.00 1.27
C THR A 212 23.26 33.22 0.34
N LEU A 213 22.15 33.56 -0.34
CA LEU A 213 22.11 34.74 -1.21
C LEU A 213 22.23 36.07 -0.45
N LEU A 214 21.82 36.10 0.83
CA LEU A 214 21.87 37.29 1.67
C LEU A 214 23.25 37.52 2.34
N GLU A 215 24.28 36.74 2.00
CA GLU A 215 25.65 37.00 2.49
C GLU A 215 26.25 38.29 1.90
N THR A 216 25.83 38.67 0.69
CA THR A 216 26.23 39.89 0.00
C THR A 216 25.01 40.66 -0.49
N ASP A 217 25.12 41.98 -0.68
CA ASP A 217 24.08 42.85 -1.26
C ASP A 217 22.63 42.54 -0.82
N LYS A 218 22.44 42.35 0.50
CA LYS A 218 21.23 41.81 1.15
C LYS A 218 19.91 42.26 0.54
N LEU A 219 19.65 43.57 0.49
CA LEU A 219 18.37 44.11 0.03
C LEU A 219 18.13 43.82 -1.45
N LYS A 220 19.17 43.96 -2.29
CA LYS A 220 19.10 43.66 -3.72
C LYS A 220 18.86 42.17 -3.97
N ASN A 221 19.59 41.31 -3.26
CA ASN A 221 19.47 39.86 -3.42
C ASN A 221 18.13 39.32 -2.88
N PHE A 222 17.59 39.92 -1.81
CA PHE A 222 16.23 39.62 -1.33
C PHE A 222 15.21 39.90 -2.44
N HIS A 223 15.19 41.13 -2.97
CA HIS A 223 14.28 41.52 -4.04
C HIS A 223 14.48 40.68 -5.30
N ALA A 224 15.72 40.39 -5.68
CA ALA A 224 16.01 39.56 -6.82
C ALA A 224 15.47 38.13 -6.64
N PHE A 225 15.52 37.58 -5.42
CA PHE A 225 15.02 36.24 -5.12
C PHE A 225 13.49 36.15 -5.21
N PHE A 226 12.77 37.09 -4.59
CA PHE A 226 11.30 37.08 -4.60
C PHE A 226 10.68 37.51 -5.94
N ASN A 227 11.46 38.14 -6.82
CA ASN A 227 11.05 38.47 -8.20
C ASN A 227 11.61 37.49 -9.25
N ARG A 228 12.13 36.32 -8.86
CA ARG A 228 12.60 35.32 -9.83
C ARG A 228 11.43 34.80 -10.66
N GLU A 229 11.68 34.67 -11.96
CA GLU A 229 10.78 33.97 -12.87
C GLU A 229 10.67 32.50 -12.49
N VAL A 230 9.51 31.91 -12.79
CA VAL A 230 9.22 30.52 -12.48
C VAL A 230 10.08 29.61 -13.36
N GLU A 231 10.87 28.74 -12.72
CA GLU A 231 11.68 27.70 -13.37
C GLU A 231 11.49 26.40 -12.57
N PRO A 232 10.45 25.60 -12.88
CA PRO A 232 10.10 24.41 -12.12
C PRO A 232 11.23 23.37 -12.19
N ASN A 233 11.74 22.93 -11.04
CA ASN A 233 12.85 21.99 -11.01
C ASN A 233 12.82 21.05 -9.80
N LEU A 234 13.54 19.94 -9.91
CA LEU A 234 13.83 19.04 -8.80
C LEU A 234 15.12 19.49 -8.11
N THR A 235 15.14 19.37 -6.78
CA THR A 235 16.36 19.51 -5.98
C THR A 235 16.85 18.14 -5.54
N THR A 236 18.00 18.08 -4.86
CA THR A 236 18.57 16.80 -4.39
C THR A 236 17.61 15.94 -3.56
N LYS A 237 16.69 16.58 -2.82
CA LYS A 237 15.74 15.89 -1.92
C LYS A 237 14.27 16.21 -2.20
N ALA A 238 13.98 17.25 -2.99
CA ALA A 238 12.63 17.76 -3.16
C ALA A 238 12.44 18.46 -4.52
N PHE A 239 11.78 19.62 -4.50
CA PHE A 239 11.42 20.42 -5.67
C PHE A 239 11.30 21.90 -5.27
N SER A 240 11.43 22.80 -6.23
CA SER A 240 11.25 24.25 -6.03
C SER A 240 10.60 24.91 -7.25
N ALA A 241 10.02 26.10 -7.03
CA ALA A 241 9.37 26.88 -8.09
C ALA A 241 10.36 27.71 -8.92
N VAL A 242 11.54 27.97 -8.35
CA VAL A 242 12.63 28.72 -8.96
C VAL A 242 13.93 27.95 -8.77
N ARG A 243 14.93 28.22 -9.59
CA ARG A 243 16.21 27.52 -9.51
C ARG A 243 16.95 27.82 -8.22
N PHE A 244 17.38 26.77 -7.53
CA PHE A 244 18.24 26.78 -6.35
C PHE A 244 19.65 26.30 -6.72
N SER A 245 20.59 26.49 -5.81
CA SER A 245 21.97 26.02 -5.96
C SER A 245 22.11 24.50 -6.14
N ASP A 246 21.19 23.70 -5.61
CA ASP A 246 21.18 22.23 -5.72
C ASP A 246 20.14 21.68 -6.71
N SER A 247 19.61 22.53 -7.59
CA SER A 247 18.68 22.15 -8.66
C SER A 247 19.32 21.18 -9.67
N GLN A 248 18.55 20.20 -10.10
CA GLN A 248 18.93 19.25 -11.15
C GLN A 248 18.57 19.81 -12.53
N ASP A 249 19.45 19.59 -13.51
CA ASP A 249 19.22 20.04 -14.89
C ASP A 249 18.16 19.21 -15.63
N GLN A 250 17.91 17.97 -15.21
CA GLN A 250 16.97 17.05 -15.85
C GLN A 250 16.21 16.21 -14.83
N PRO A 251 14.95 15.84 -15.11
CA PRO A 251 14.15 16.26 -16.28
C PRO A 251 13.69 17.73 -16.18
N GLU A 252 13.51 18.37 -17.33
CA GLU A 252 12.91 19.72 -17.44
C GLU A 252 11.37 19.67 -17.37
N PHE A 253 10.76 20.72 -16.84
CA PHE A 253 9.30 20.83 -16.69
C PHE A 253 8.78 22.17 -17.20
N GLU A 254 7.73 22.13 -18.02
CA GLU A 254 7.08 23.35 -18.54
C GLU A 254 6.26 24.11 -17.48
N THR A 255 5.77 23.41 -16.45
CA THR A 255 4.88 23.98 -15.41
C THR A 255 5.15 23.36 -14.05
N LEU A 256 4.79 24.07 -12.98
CA LEU A 256 4.82 23.55 -11.62
C LEU A 256 3.88 22.34 -11.48
N SER A 257 2.74 22.37 -12.17
CA SER A 257 1.81 21.24 -12.22
C SER A 257 2.45 19.98 -12.82
N ALA A 258 3.24 20.09 -13.89
CA ALA A 258 3.97 18.95 -14.49
C ALA A 258 5.05 18.41 -13.54
N LEU A 259 5.79 19.30 -12.88
CA LEU A 259 6.77 18.95 -11.84
C LEU A 259 6.14 18.14 -10.71
N LEU A 260 4.98 18.57 -10.21
CA LEU A 260 4.30 17.87 -9.12
C LEU A 260 3.66 16.56 -9.56
N ASP A 261 3.14 16.47 -10.79
CA ASP A 261 2.70 15.20 -11.38
C ASP A 261 3.85 14.19 -11.39
N TYR A 262 5.04 14.59 -11.83
CA TYR A 262 6.24 13.73 -11.83
C TYR A 262 6.68 13.35 -10.40
N TYR A 263 6.84 14.34 -9.52
CA TYR A 263 7.38 14.12 -8.16
C TYR A 263 6.48 13.21 -7.31
N TYR A 264 5.16 13.31 -7.45
CA TYR A 264 4.20 12.56 -6.64
C TYR A 264 3.65 11.30 -7.29
N LEU A 265 3.92 11.04 -8.57
CA LEU A 265 3.34 9.91 -9.31
C LEU A 265 3.45 8.59 -8.52
N ASP A 266 4.67 8.25 -8.13
CA ASP A 266 4.98 6.99 -7.46
C ASP A 266 4.66 7.01 -5.97
N LYS A 267 5.08 8.07 -5.27
CA LYS A 267 4.95 8.13 -3.81
C LYS A 267 3.49 8.22 -3.38
N ALA A 268 2.69 9.06 -4.05
CA ALA A 268 1.28 9.20 -3.72
C ALA A 268 0.47 7.96 -4.15
N ALA A 269 0.79 7.33 -5.28
CA ALA A 269 0.13 6.09 -5.70
C ALA A 269 0.36 4.96 -4.70
N ARG A 270 1.62 4.72 -4.29
CA ARG A 270 1.97 3.66 -3.31
C ARG A 270 1.28 3.89 -1.96
N ASP A 271 1.25 5.13 -1.48
CA ASP A 271 0.63 5.45 -0.20
C ASP A 271 -0.90 5.34 -0.24
N ARG A 272 -1.55 5.74 -1.34
CA ARG A 272 -3.00 5.54 -1.56
C ARG A 272 -3.37 4.05 -1.57
N VAL A 273 -2.58 3.24 -2.29
CA VAL A 273 -2.70 1.78 -2.31
C VAL A 273 -2.56 1.22 -0.89
N ALA A 274 -1.51 1.64 -0.16
CA ALA A 274 -1.28 1.21 1.21
C ALA A 274 -2.46 1.58 2.14
N GLN A 275 -3.04 2.77 1.99
CA GLN A 275 -4.17 3.22 2.81
C GLN A 275 -5.43 2.38 2.54
N GLN A 276 -5.76 2.10 1.27
CA GLN A 276 -6.93 1.29 0.89
C GLN A 276 -6.73 -0.22 1.16
N ALA A 277 -5.48 -0.70 1.08
CA ALA A 277 -5.11 -2.04 1.44
C ALA A 277 -4.92 -2.23 2.95
N SER A 278 -4.78 -1.16 3.75
CA SER A 278 -4.40 -1.24 5.16
C SER A 278 -5.31 -2.16 5.97
N ASP A 279 -6.64 -2.06 5.77
CA ASP A 279 -7.62 -2.94 6.40
C ASP A 279 -7.40 -4.41 6.02
N LEU A 280 -7.12 -4.69 4.73
CA LEU A 280 -6.83 -6.04 4.26
C LEU A 280 -5.49 -6.56 4.79
N ILE A 281 -4.45 -5.74 4.74
CA ILE A 281 -3.11 -6.07 5.21
C ILE A 281 -3.19 -6.44 6.70
N HIS A 282 -3.82 -5.60 7.51
CA HIS A 282 -3.98 -5.87 8.94
C HIS A 282 -4.79 -7.14 9.20
N ARG A 283 -5.83 -7.41 8.38
CA ARG A 283 -6.62 -8.65 8.46
C ARG A 283 -5.77 -9.89 8.18
N VAL A 284 -5.01 -9.88 7.07
CA VAL A 284 -4.16 -10.98 6.65
C VAL A 284 -3.07 -11.23 7.68
N GLN A 285 -2.42 -10.18 8.17
CA GLN A 285 -1.40 -10.27 9.23
C GLN A 285 -1.95 -10.88 10.53
N ASN A 286 -3.15 -10.48 10.95
CA ASN A 286 -3.79 -11.07 12.13
C ASN A 286 -4.07 -12.57 11.96
N GLU A 287 -4.58 -12.99 10.80
CA GLU A 287 -4.83 -14.41 10.53
C GLU A 287 -3.54 -15.21 10.37
N LEU A 288 -2.50 -14.61 9.79
CA LEU A 288 -1.17 -15.20 9.67
C LEU A 288 -0.56 -15.46 11.05
N GLU A 289 -0.54 -14.45 11.93
CA GLU A 289 -0.06 -14.56 13.31
C GLU A 289 -0.82 -15.62 14.11
N LYS A 290 -2.15 -15.68 13.93
CA LYS A 290 -2.99 -16.70 14.56
C LYS A 290 -2.62 -18.11 14.11
N ASN A 291 -2.38 -18.32 12.81
CA ASN A 291 -1.99 -19.63 12.27
C ASN A 291 -0.55 -20.00 12.63
N LYS A 292 0.39 -19.06 12.67
CA LYS A 292 1.76 -19.28 13.18
C LYS A 292 1.75 -19.74 14.65
N LYS A 293 0.96 -19.08 15.50
CA LYS A 293 0.77 -19.51 16.91
C LYS A 293 0.08 -20.87 17.02
N LYS A 294 -0.87 -21.18 16.12
CA LYS A 294 -1.52 -22.50 16.06
C LYS A 294 -0.51 -23.59 15.70
N LEU A 295 0.33 -23.37 14.69
CA LEU A 295 1.37 -24.30 14.26
C LEU A 295 2.32 -24.66 15.41
N VAL A 296 2.85 -23.67 16.12
CA VAL A 296 3.74 -23.88 17.28
C VAL A 296 3.08 -24.75 18.36
N LYS A 297 1.78 -24.54 18.62
CA LYS A 297 1.04 -25.36 19.59
C LYS A 297 0.87 -26.81 19.11
N GLN A 298 0.56 -27.00 17.83
CA GLN A 298 0.40 -28.33 17.24
C GLN A 298 1.73 -29.09 17.19
N GLU A 299 2.83 -28.43 16.84
CA GLU A 299 4.17 -29.04 16.85
C GLU A 299 4.59 -29.42 18.27
N LYS A 300 4.29 -28.59 19.27
CA LYS A 300 4.53 -28.93 20.68
C LYS A 300 3.68 -30.13 21.15
N GLU A 301 2.42 -30.19 20.73
CA GLU A 301 1.54 -31.33 21.02
C GLU A 301 2.06 -32.61 20.33
N LEU A 302 2.56 -32.51 19.10
CA LEU A 302 3.15 -33.63 18.36
C LEU A 302 4.43 -34.13 19.05
N ALA A 303 5.32 -33.23 19.45
CA ALA A 303 6.54 -33.59 20.19
C ALA A 303 6.20 -34.30 21.51
N ALA A 304 5.15 -33.86 22.22
CA ALA A 304 4.70 -34.53 23.44
C ALA A 304 4.15 -35.95 23.20
N THR A 305 3.79 -36.30 21.96
CA THR A 305 3.34 -37.65 21.58
C THR A 305 4.47 -38.62 21.20
N GLU A 306 5.73 -38.16 21.13
CA GLU A 306 6.89 -39.03 20.83
C GLU A 306 7.09 -40.16 21.86
N ASN A 307 6.64 -39.96 23.10
CA ASN A 307 6.62 -40.99 24.14
C ASN A 307 5.60 -42.12 23.90
N ALA A 308 4.88 -42.11 22.76
CA ALA A 308 3.92 -43.15 22.41
C ALA A 308 4.58 -44.53 22.33
N GLU A 309 5.82 -44.62 21.82
CA GLU A 309 6.53 -45.89 21.68
C GLU A 309 6.90 -46.54 23.01
N GLU A 310 7.06 -45.76 24.09
CA GLU A 310 7.24 -46.34 25.42
C GLU A 310 6.03 -47.18 25.84
N PHE A 311 4.82 -46.80 25.45
CA PHE A 311 3.62 -47.58 25.79
C PHE A 311 3.56 -48.89 25.01
N ARG A 312 4.08 -48.94 23.78
CA ARG A 312 4.23 -50.19 23.03
C ARG A 312 5.24 -51.11 23.71
N GLN A 313 6.42 -50.58 24.04
CA GLN A 313 7.47 -51.34 24.74
C GLN A 313 6.98 -51.88 26.08
N LYS A 314 6.28 -51.06 26.88
CA LYS A 314 5.67 -51.51 28.16
C LYS A 314 4.64 -52.63 27.96
N GLY A 315 3.82 -52.55 26.91
CA GLY A 315 2.87 -53.62 26.55
C GLY A 315 3.56 -54.93 26.14
N GLU A 316 4.62 -54.85 25.35
CA GLU A 316 5.43 -56.01 24.92
C GLU A 316 6.17 -56.65 26.10
N LEU A 317 6.81 -55.85 26.95
CA LEU A 317 7.50 -56.33 28.16
C LEU A 317 6.54 -57.06 29.11
N LEU A 318 5.36 -56.51 29.36
CA LEU A 318 4.33 -57.17 30.18
C LEU A 318 3.83 -58.47 29.56
N THR A 319 3.83 -58.58 28.22
CA THR A 319 3.41 -59.78 27.50
C THR A 319 4.51 -60.85 27.53
N THR A 320 5.77 -60.46 27.34
CA THR A 320 6.94 -61.34 27.35
C THR A 320 7.19 -61.93 28.74
N TYR A 321 7.10 -61.10 29.80
CA TYR A 321 7.32 -61.51 31.19
C TYR A 321 6.00 -61.77 31.93
N LEU A 322 4.93 -62.17 31.24
CA LEU A 322 3.57 -62.27 31.80
C LEU A 322 3.49 -63.12 33.08
N SER A 323 4.30 -64.16 33.19
CA SER A 323 4.38 -65.03 34.39
C SER A 323 4.94 -64.33 35.63
N MET A 324 5.70 -63.25 35.44
CA MET A 324 6.32 -62.45 36.50
C MET A 324 5.46 -61.24 36.91
N VAL A 325 4.36 -60.97 36.20
CA VAL A 325 3.52 -59.80 36.46
C VAL A 325 2.45 -60.14 37.52
N PRO A 326 2.46 -59.48 38.70
CA PRO A 326 1.50 -59.73 39.78
C PRO A 326 0.10 -59.20 39.46
N ASN A 327 -0.93 -59.79 40.07
CA ASN A 327 -2.34 -59.40 39.92
C ASN A 327 -2.80 -58.33 40.93
N ASP A 328 -2.08 -58.16 42.02
CA ASP A 328 -2.49 -57.44 43.23
C ASP A 328 -1.59 -56.24 43.58
N LYS A 329 -0.66 -55.90 42.68
CA LYS A 329 0.26 -54.76 42.85
C LYS A 329 0.00 -53.68 41.81
N ASP A 330 0.36 -52.45 42.18
CA ASP A 330 0.23 -51.26 41.34
C ASP A 330 1.41 -51.05 40.39
N SER A 331 2.43 -51.92 40.43
CA SER A 331 3.64 -51.83 39.63
C SER A 331 4.39 -53.17 39.55
N VAL A 332 5.22 -53.31 38.52
CA VAL A 332 6.17 -54.44 38.36
C VAL A 332 7.50 -53.93 37.82
N GLU A 333 8.60 -54.45 38.33
CA GLU A 333 9.95 -54.19 37.81
C GLU A 333 10.35 -55.35 36.87
N LEU A 334 10.68 -55.03 35.63
CA LEU A 334 11.04 -56.01 34.58
C LEU A 334 12.36 -55.62 33.92
N ASP A 335 13.07 -56.60 33.37
CA ASP A 335 14.26 -56.36 32.56
C ASP A 335 13.86 -55.77 31.20
N ASN A 336 14.32 -54.56 30.87
CA ASN A 336 14.04 -53.94 29.59
C ASN A 336 15.04 -54.43 28.54
N TYR A 337 14.66 -55.41 27.73
CA TYR A 337 15.52 -55.92 26.66
C TYR A 337 15.80 -54.91 25.53
N TYR A 338 15.14 -53.73 25.51
CA TYR A 338 15.47 -52.64 24.58
C TYR A 338 16.64 -51.77 25.05
N THR A 339 16.81 -51.59 26.37
CA THR A 339 17.82 -50.69 26.94
C THR A 339 18.88 -51.41 27.77
N GLY A 340 18.64 -52.68 28.14
CA GLY A 340 19.51 -53.48 29.02
C GLY A 340 19.39 -53.12 30.51
N GLU A 341 18.53 -52.18 30.88
CA GLU A 341 18.29 -51.73 32.26
C GLU A 341 16.94 -52.23 32.78
N LYS A 342 16.73 -52.23 34.10
CA LYS A 342 15.42 -52.54 34.67
C LYS A 342 14.45 -51.36 34.51
N ILE A 343 13.20 -51.66 34.20
CA ILE A 343 12.11 -50.67 34.07
C ILE A 343 10.97 -51.02 35.01
N THR A 344 10.47 -50.01 35.73
CA THR A 344 9.26 -50.13 36.55
C THR A 344 8.03 -49.75 35.73
N ILE A 345 7.07 -50.67 35.58
CA ILE A 345 5.85 -50.49 34.80
C ILE A 345 4.64 -50.40 35.75
N PRO A 346 3.89 -49.28 35.78
CA PRO A 346 2.67 -49.14 36.56
C PRO A 346 1.52 -50.04 36.08
N LEU A 347 0.89 -50.75 36.99
CA LEU A 347 -0.25 -51.64 36.76
C LEU A 347 -1.54 -51.03 37.33
N ASN A 348 -2.68 -51.41 36.76
CA ASN A 348 -3.96 -51.24 37.43
C ASN A 348 -4.28 -52.53 38.18
N VAL A 349 -4.41 -52.43 39.50
CA VAL A 349 -4.77 -53.52 40.41
C VAL A 349 -6.11 -54.16 40.06
N ALA A 350 -7.03 -53.41 39.44
CA ALA A 350 -8.33 -53.93 39.01
C ALA A 350 -8.29 -54.74 37.70
N LEU A 351 -7.13 -54.85 37.05
CA LEU A 351 -6.98 -55.52 35.75
C LEU A 351 -6.03 -56.71 35.86
N THR A 352 -6.30 -57.78 35.10
CA THR A 352 -5.36 -58.91 34.96
C THR A 352 -4.07 -58.47 34.24
N PRO A 353 -2.99 -59.25 34.26
CA PRO A 353 -1.70 -58.84 33.68
C PRO A 353 -1.81 -58.67 32.16
N ASN A 354 -2.59 -59.55 31.52
CA ASN A 354 -2.90 -59.45 30.10
C ASN A 354 -3.79 -58.22 29.78
N GLN A 355 -4.75 -57.90 30.64
CA GLN A 355 -5.56 -56.67 30.49
C GLN A 355 -4.71 -55.40 30.70
N ASN A 356 -3.73 -55.42 31.60
CA ASN A 356 -2.76 -54.34 31.76
C ASN A 356 -1.88 -54.18 30.50
N ALA A 357 -1.38 -55.28 29.92
CA ALA A 357 -0.66 -55.24 28.63
C ALA A 357 -1.54 -54.68 27.50
N GLN A 358 -2.78 -55.15 27.37
CA GLN A 358 -3.75 -54.61 26.41
C GLN A 358 -4.09 -53.14 26.66
N ARG A 359 -4.13 -52.67 27.91
CA ARG A 359 -4.33 -51.24 28.24
C ARG A 359 -3.22 -50.38 27.63
N TYR A 360 -1.98 -50.84 27.73
CA TYR A 360 -0.82 -50.17 27.14
C TYR A 360 -0.86 -50.16 25.61
N PHE A 361 -1.21 -51.28 24.97
CA PHE A 361 -1.43 -51.33 23.51
C PHE A 361 -2.58 -50.43 23.04
N LYS A 362 -3.71 -50.40 23.76
CA LYS A 362 -4.83 -49.48 23.45
C LYS A 362 -4.40 -48.01 23.55
N LYS A 363 -3.58 -47.67 24.54
CA LYS A 363 -3.04 -46.30 24.70
C LYS A 363 -2.08 -45.94 23.56
N TYR A 364 -1.19 -46.87 23.18
CA TYR A 364 -0.32 -46.71 22.01
C TYR A 364 -1.13 -46.45 20.74
N GLN A 365 -2.13 -47.29 20.45
CA GLN A 365 -2.92 -47.17 19.22
C GLN A 365 -3.72 -45.86 19.17
N LYS A 366 -4.26 -45.40 20.31
CA LYS A 366 -4.90 -44.09 20.42
C LYS A 366 -3.93 -42.93 20.13
N LEU A 367 -2.71 -42.99 20.67
CA LEU A 367 -1.68 -41.97 20.41
C LEU A 367 -1.21 -41.99 18.96
N LYS A 368 -1.06 -43.18 18.35
CA LYS A 368 -0.69 -43.33 16.94
C LYS A 368 -1.71 -42.70 15.99
N GLU A 369 -3.01 -42.90 16.24
CA GLU A 369 -4.06 -42.23 15.46
C GLU A 369 -4.08 -40.71 15.70
N ALA A 370 -3.83 -40.27 16.94
CA ALA A 370 -3.72 -38.85 17.26
C ALA A 370 -2.54 -38.18 16.51
N VAL A 371 -1.38 -38.84 16.46
CA VAL A 371 -0.19 -38.41 15.69
C VAL A 371 -0.57 -38.25 14.21
N LYS A 372 -1.17 -39.26 13.60
CA LYS A 372 -1.57 -39.22 12.19
C LYS A 372 -2.51 -38.05 11.89
N HIS A 373 -3.51 -37.84 12.75
CA HIS A 373 -4.46 -36.73 12.61
C HIS A 373 -3.77 -35.37 12.81
N LEU A 374 -2.93 -35.24 13.82
CA LEU A 374 -2.21 -34.01 14.14
C LEU A 374 -1.21 -33.63 13.05
N THR A 375 -0.50 -34.60 12.46
CA THR A 375 0.36 -34.39 11.29
C THR A 375 -0.43 -33.82 10.11
N GLY A 376 -1.63 -34.35 9.84
CA GLY A 376 -2.52 -33.80 8.82
C GLY A 376 -2.93 -32.34 9.11
N LEU A 377 -3.28 -32.03 10.36
CA LEU A 377 -3.64 -30.67 10.78
C LEU A 377 -2.46 -29.69 10.72
N ILE A 378 -1.24 -30.15 10.98
CA ILE A 378 -0.01 -29.37 10.85
C ILE A 378 0.22 -29.00 9.40
N GLU A 379 0.10 -29.96 8.48
CA GLU A 379 0.26 -29.68 7.05
C GLU A 379 -0.81 -28.73 6.52
N GLU A 380 -2.07 -28.90 6.91
CA GLU A 380 -3.12 -27.93 6.55
C GLU A 380 -2.83 -26.52 7.10
N THR A 381 -2.24 -26.43 8.31
CA THR A 381 -1.89 -25.15 8.93
C THR A 381 -0.69 -24.51 8.23
N LYS A 382 0.33 -25.30 7.83
CA LYS A 382 1.46 -24.82 7.01
C LYS A 382 0.99 -24.30 5.66
N GLN A 383 0.19 -25.08 4.91
CA GLN A 383 -0.42 -24.63 3.65
C GLN A 383 -1.26 -23.36 3.83
N THR A 384 -1.88 -23.19 5.00
CA THR A 384 -2.60 -21.95 5.32
C THR A 384 -1.69 -20.76 5.51
N ILE A 385 -0.56 -20.95 6.20
CA ILE A 385 0.45 -19.91 6.37
C ILE A 385 1.02 -19.55 5.01
N ASP A 386 1.42 -20.52 4.19
CA ASP A 386 2.00 -20.28 2.86
C ASP A 386 1.05 -19.50 1.95
N TYR A 387 -0.24 -19.86 1.97
CA TYR A 387 -1.28 -19.11 1.26
C TYR A 387 -1.39 -17.66 1.76
N LEU A 388 -1.44 -17.44 3.08
CA LEU A 388 -1.56 -16.09 3.63
C LEU A 388 -0.29 -15.26 3.36
N GLU A 389 0.90 -15.88 3.33
CA GLU A 389 2.14 -15.23 2.93
C GLU A 389 2.15 -14.87 1.43
N SER A 390 1.55 -15.69 0.57
CA SER A 390 1.38 -15.33 -0.86
C SER A 390 0.42 -14.17 -1.04
N VAL A 391 -0.68 -14.13 -0.29
CA VAL A 391 -1.62 -12.99 -0.29
C VAL A 391 -0.95 -11.72 0.23
N GLU A 392 -0.18 -11.80 1.32
CA GLU A 392 0.58 -10.66 1.86
C GLU A 392 1.57 -10.12 0.82
N PHE A 393 2.29 -11.01 0.13
CA PHE A 393 3.18 -10.63 -0.96
C PHE A 393 2.43 -9.94 -2.11
N SER A 394 1.33 -10.53 -2.60
CA SER A 394 0.49 -9.90 -3.63
C SER A 394 -0.02 -8.53 -3.21
N LEU A 395 -0.48 -8.35 -1.96
CA LEU A 395 -0.92 -7.05 -1.44
C LEU A 395 0.21 -6.01 -1.42
N SER A 396 1.45 -6.43 -1.13
CA SER A 396 2.60 -5.51 -1.10
C SER A 396 2.99 -4.94 -2.47
N GLN A 397 2.61 -5.63 -3.55
CA GLN A 397 2.90 -5.24 -4.94
C GLN A 397 1.64 -4.81 -5.71
N ALA A 398 0.48 -4.81 -5.04
CA ALA A 398 -0.80 -4.62 -5.69
C ALA A 398 -1.01 -3.15 -6.11
N ASN A 399 -1.63 -2.95 -7.26
CA ASN A 399 -2.26 -1.67 -7.62
C ASN A 399 -3.73 -1.63 -7.11
N MET A 400 -4.39 -0.49 -7.35
CA MET A 400 -5.75 -0.26 -6.84
C MET A 400 -6.77 -1.30 -7.32
N ASP A 401 -6.74 -1.70 -8.60
CA ASP A 401 -7.67 -2.69 -9.13
C ASP A 401 -7.36 -4.09 -8.61
N GLU A 402 -6.08 -4.40 -8.41
CA GLU A 402 -5.63 -5.70 -7.87
C GLU A 402 -6.05 -5.90 -6.40
N ILE A 403 -6.17 -4.83 -5.61
CA ILE A 403 -6.66 -4.94 -4.21
C ILE A 403 -8.09 -5.50 -4.18
N GLU A 404 -8.96 -5.09 -5.10
CA GLU A 404 -10.33 -5.62 -5.17
C GLU A 404 -10.36 -7.09 -5.59
N ASP A 405 -9.49 -7.49 -6.51
CA ASP A 405 -9.33 -8.91 -6.89
C ASP A 405 -8.88 -9.75 -5.68
N ILE A 406 -7.91 -9.28 -4.90
CA ILE A 406 -7.43 -9.96 -3.68
C ILE A 406 -8.52 -9.99 -2.60
N ARG A 407 -9.36 -8.95 -2.50
CA ARG A 407 -10.51 -8.95 -1.59
C ARG A 407 -11.51 -10.06 -1.95
N GLU A 408 -11.84 -10.22 -3.23
CA GLU A 408 -12.71 -11.31 -3.70
C GLU A 408 -12.05 -12.68 -3.50
N GLU A 409 -10.73 -12.79 -3.66
CA GLU A 409 -9.97 -14.01 -3.36
C GLU A 409 -10.13 -14.43 -1.89
N LEU A 410 -9.90 -13.52 -0.95
CA LEU A 410 -10.03 -13.78 0.47
C LEU A 410 -11.48 -14.13 0.89
N VAL A 411 -12.48 -13.61 0.16
CA VAL A 411 -13.88 -14.04 0.33
C VAL A 411 -14.07 -15.48 -0.17
N GLN A 412 -13.50 -15.85 -1.31
CA GLN A 412 -13.57 -17.21 -1.85
C GLN A 412 -12.83 -18.24 -0.98
N ALA A 413 -11.72 -17.84 -0.40
CA ALA A 413 -10.94 -18.65 0.53
C ALA A 413 -11.57 -18.72 1.95
N GLY A 414 -12.66 -17.98 2.21
CA GLY A 414 -13.41 -18.03 3.47
C GLY A 414 -12.86 -17.17 4.61
N PHE A 415 -11.83 -16.35 4.36
CA PHE A 415 -11.26 -15.42 5.35
C PHE A 415 -12.08 -14.14 5.54
N MET A 416 -12.96 -13.83 4.57
CA MET A 416 -13.88 -12.69 4.64
C MET A 416 -15.30 -13.05 4.21
N LYS A 417 -16.27 -12.33 4.76
CA LYS A 417 -17.66 -12.38 4.29
C LYS A 417 -17.90 -11.27 3.28
N ARG A 418 -18.62 -11.59 2.21
CA ARG A 418 -19.07 -10.60 1.22
C ARG A 418 -20.03 -9.62 1.88
N ARG A 419 -19.88 -8.31 1.66
CA ARG A 419 -20.88 -7.33 2.10
C ARG A 419 -22.05 -7.32 1.12
N SER A 420 -23.26 -7.06 1.61
CA SER A 420 -24.49 -7.04 0.79
C SER A 420 -24.46 -6.00 -0.34
N THR A 421 -23.60 -4.99 -0.24
CA THR A 421 -23.45 -3.88 -1.20
C THR A 421 -22.42 -4.16 -2.29
N ASP A 422 -21.65 -5.26 -2.20
CA ASP A 422 -20.51 -5.50 -3.09
C ASP A 422 -20.93 -6.20 -4.38
N LYS A 423 -20.99 -5.44 -5.48
CA LYS A 423 -21.10 -6.01 -6.85
C LYS A 423 -19.86 -6.83 -7.18
N ARG A 424 -20.02 -7.90 -7.97
CA ARG A 424 -18.88 -8.71 -8.43
C ARG A 424 -17.96 -7.87 -9.31
N HIS A 425 -16.73 -7.66 -8.86
CA HIS A 425 -15.70 -7.03 -9.66
C HIS A 425 -15.34 -7.92 -10.87
N LYS A 426 -15.19 -7.31 -12.05
CA LYS A 426 -14.76 -8.03 -13.26
C LYS A 426 -13.25 -8.11 -13.24
N ARG A 427 -12.73 -9.30 -12.95
CA ARG A 427 -11.30 -9.58 -12.83
C ARG A 427 -10.53 -9.21 -14.09
N LYS A 428 -9.33 -8.65 -13.91
CA LYS A 428 -8.39 -8.47 -15.01
C LYS A 428 -7.74 -9.80 -15.38
N LYS A 429 -7.32 -9.91 -16.64
CA LYS A 429 -6.52 -11.04 -17.12
C LYS A 429 -5.08 -10.92 -16.62
N PRO A 430 -4.32 -12.03 -16.56
CA PRO A 430 -2.88 -11.99 -16.28
C PRO A 430 -2.16 -11.01 -17.23
N GLU A 431 -1.13 -10.34 -16.71
CA GLU A 431 -0.33 -9.38 -17.48
C GLU A 431 0.45 -10.08 -18.59
N GLN A 432 0.76 -9.35 -19.66
CA GLN A 432 1.46 -9.85 -20.83
C GLN A 432 2.77 -9.09 -21.05
N TYR A 433 3.82 -9.87 -21.32
CA TYR A 433 5.17 -9.39 -21.60
C TYR A 433 5.62 -9.94 -22.94
N LEU A 434 6.43 -9.16 -23.64
CA LEU A 434 7.10 -9.58 -24.85
C LEU A 434 8.53 -10.01 -24.50
N ALA A 435 8.86 -11.26 -24.77
CA ALA A 435 10.21 -11.77 -24.55
C ALA A 435 11.24 -11.06 -25.45
N SER A 436 12.52 -11.24 -25.14
CA SER A 436 13.64 -10.58 -25.84
C SER A 436 13.74 -10.94 -27.32
N ASP A 437 13.12 -12.04 -27.74
CA ASP A 437 13.02 -12.45 -29.14
C ASP A 437 12.03 -11.58 -29.96
N GLY A 438 11.31 -10.67 -29.29
CA GLY A 438 10.34 -9.76 -29.89
C GLY A 438 9.07 -10.44 -30.42
N LYS A 439 8.84 -11.72 -30.11
CA LYS A 439 7.75 -12.52 -30.70
C LYS A 439 7.01 -13.37 -29.68
N THR A 440 7.71 -13.91 -28.69
CA THR A 440 7.11 -14.80 -27.70
C THR A 440 6.40 -14.01 -26.60
N ILE A 441 5.15 -14.37 -26.33
CA ILE A 441 4.37 -13.77 -25.25
C ILE A 441 4.58 -14.58 -23.97
N ILE A 442 4.91 -13.87 -22.89
CA ILE A 442 4.99 -14.42 -21.54
C ILE A 442 3.84 -13.83 -20.74
N MET A 443 3.07 -14.68 -20.06
CA MET A 443 1.95 -14.27 -19.21
C MET A 443 2.31 -14.43 -17.74
N VAL A 444 1.95 -13.43 -16.92
CA VAL A 444 2.27 -13.37 -15.49
C VAL A 444 0.99 -13.12 -14.68
N GLY A 445 0.67 -14.02 -13.75
CA GLY A 445 -0.43 -13.81 -12.81
C GLY A 445 -0.01 -12.96 -11.61
N ARG A 446 -0.77 -11.91 -11.28
CA ARG A 446 -0.43 -10.94 -10.22
C ARG A 446 -0.99 -11.29 -8.84
N ASN A 447 -1.98 -12.19 -8.82
CA ASN A 447 -2.62 -12.70 -7.61
C ASN A 447 -3.00 -14.18 -7.79
N ASN A 448 -3.43 -14.84 -6.72
CA ASN A 448 -3.64 -16.29 -6.77
C ASN A 448 -4.81 -16.70 -7.69
N LEU A 449 -5.81 -15.83 -7.85
CA LEU A 449 -6.93 -16.07 -8.79
C LEU A 449 -6.46 -16.02 -10.25
N GLN A 450 -5.64 -15.03 -10.59
CA GLN A 450 -5.02 -14.93 -11.92
C GLN A 450 -4.04 -16.07 -12.15
N ASN A 451 -3.24 -16.46 -11.15
CA ASN A 451 -2.34 -17.60 -11.22
C ASN A 451 -3.10 -18.89 -11.54
N GLU A 452 -4.22 -19.13 -10.85
CA GLU A 452 -5.07 -20.29 -11.09
C GLU A 452 -5.70 -20.26 -12.49
N GLU A 453 -6.24 -19.12 -12.92
CA GLU A 453 -6.81 -18.96 -14.25
C GLU A 453 -5.76 -19.16 -15.35
N LEU A 454 -4.59 -18.55 -15.19
CA LEU A 454 -3.47 -18.69 -16.10
C LEU A 454 -3.07 -20.16 -16.25
N THR A 455 -2.92 -20.85 -15.13
CA THR A 455 -2.38 -22.21 -15.08
C THR A 455 -3.38 -23.25 -15.58
N PHE A 456 -4.64 -23.18 -15.14
CA PHE A 456 -5.61 -24.26 -15.35
C PHE A 456 -6.68 -23.97 -16.39
N LYS A 457 -6.82 -22.71 -16.85
CA LYS A 457 -7.82 -22.33 -17.86
C LYS A 457 -7.21 -21.78 -19.13
N MET A 458 -6.14 -20.99 -19.05
CA MET A 458 -5.57 -20.30 -20.20
C MET A 458 -4.40 -21.06 -20.84
N ALA A 459 -3.59 -21.74 -20.03
CA ALA A 459 -2.44 -22.46 -20.51
C ALA A 459 -2.81 -23.74 -21.27
N LYS A 460 -2.06 -24.03 -22.33
CA LYS A 460 -2.24 -25.17 -23.22
C LYS A 460 -1.19 -26.24 -22.93
N LYS A 461 -1.49 -27.47 -23.35
CA LYS A 461 -0.55 -28.60 -23.22
C LYS A 461 0.76 -28.29 -23.95
N GLY A 462 1.90 -28.54 -23.29
CA GLY A 462 3.24 -28.31 -23.83
C GLY A 462 3.79 -26.91 -23.58
N GLU A 463 2.98 -25.97 -23.08
CA GLU A 463 3.47 -24.68 -22.61
C GLU A 463 4.25 -24.87 -21.29
N LEU A 464 5.33 -24.10 -21.13
CA LEU A 464 6.17 -24.14 -19.94
C LEU A 464 5.66 -23.15 -18.90
N TRP A 465 5.54 -23.64 -17.67
CA TRP A 465 5.19 -22.91 -16.47
C TRP A 465 6.42 -22.72 -15.59
N PHE A 466 6.49 -21.56 -14.93
CA PHE A 466 7.59 -21.16 -14.06
C PHE A 466 7.07 -20.58 -12.74
N HIS A 467 7.80 -20.85 -11.66
CA HIS A 467 7.55 -20.29 -10.32
C HIS A 467 8.81 -20.30 -9.46
N ALA A 468 8.95 -19.32 -8.58
CA ALA A 468 10.05 -19.27 -7.62
C ALA A 468 9.98 -20.50 -6.68
N LYS A 469 11.07 -21.25 -6.58
CA LYS A 469 11.07 -22.52 -5.84
C LYS A 469 10.90 -22.26 -4.34
N ASP A 470 9.92 -22.95 -3.73
CA ASP A 470 9.62 -22.92 -2.29
C ASP A 470 9.37 -21.52 -1.70
N ILE A 471 9.05 -20.53 -2.55
CA ILE A 471 8.89 -19.13 -2.16
C ILE A 471 7.61 -18.58 -2.80
N PRO A 472 6.78 -17.82 -2.08
CA PRO A 472 5.60 -17.19 -2.67
C PRO A 472 5.95 -16.30 -3.86
N GLY A 473 5.26 -16.51 -4.98
CA GLY A 473 5.47 -15.74 -6.20
C GLY A 473 4.38 -15.93 -7.25
N SER A 474 4.61 -15.31 -8.40
CA SER A 474 3.69 -15.32 -9.52
C SER A 474 3.84 -16.59 -10.35
N HIS A 475 2.73 -17.06 -10.92
CA HIS A 475 2.78 -18.10 -11.94
C HIS A 475 3.10 -17.43 -13.28
N VAL A 476 4.11 -17.95 -13.97
CA VAL A 476 4.54 -17.43 -15.28
C VAL A 476 4.43 -18.53 -16.32
N VAL A 477 3.84 -18.22 -17.48
CA VAL A 477 3.66 -19.18 -18.57
C VAL A 477 4.13 -18.58 -19.90
N ILE A 478 4.95 -19.34 -20.63
CA ILE A 478 5.29 -19.02 -22.02
C ILE A 478 4.14 -19.47 -22.93
N LYS A 479 3.54 -18.54 -23.67
CA LYS A 479 2.37 -18.81 -24.52
C LYS A 479 2.76 -19.14 -25.95
N ASP A 480 2.10 -20.17 -26.50
CA ASP A 480 2.15 -20.56 -27.91
C ASP A 480 3.57 -20.82 -28.48
N ASN A 481 4.58 -20.99 -27.62
CA ASN A 481 5.94 -21.40 -27.96
C ASN A 481 6.32 -22.66 -27.18
N LEU A 482 6.23 -23.82 -27.82
CA LEU A 482 6.41 -25.14 -27.19
C LEU A 482 7.89 -25.57 -27.10
N ASN A 483 8.78 -24.91 -27.82
CA ASN A 483 10.21 -25.19 -27.78
C ASN A 483 11.01 -23.89 -27.66
N PRO A 484 10.84 -23.14 -26.54
CA PRO A 484 11.47 -21.85 -26.37
C PRO A 484 12.99 -21.98 -26.29
N THR A 485 13.69 -20.95 -26.77
CA THR A 485 15.14 -20.83 -26.62
C THR A 485 15.49 -20.66 -25.13
N ASP A 486 16.75 -20.89 -24.78
CA ASP A 486 17.21 -20.73 -23.40
C ASP A 486 17.14 -19.27 -22.94
N GLU A 487 17.26 -18.32 -23.86
CA GLU A 487 17.02 -16.89 -23.62
C GLU A 487 15.56 -16.63 -23.17
N VAL A 488 14.56 -17.13 -23.91
CA VAL A 488 13.15 -16.95 -23.55
C VAL A 488 12.79 -17.66 -22.24
N LYS A 489 13.39 -18.84 -21.97
CA LYS A 489 13.25 -19.50 -20.67
C LYS A 489 13.85 -18.66 -19.53
N THR A 490 14.97 -18.00 -19.79
CA THR A 490 15.62 -17.10 -18.83
C THR A 490 14.76 -15.87 -18.58
N ASP A 491 14.22 -15.23 -19.63
CA ASP A 491 13.28 -14.10 -19.51
C ASP A 491 12.05 -14.46 -18.65
N ALA A 492 11.44 -15.63 -18.89
CA ALA A 492 10.31 -16.12 -18.10
C ALA A 492 10.69 -16.43 -16.64
N ALA A 493 11.87 -17.02 -16.43
CA ALA A 493 12.37 -17.29 -15.09
C ALA A 493 12.68 -15.99 -14.32
N GLU A 494 13.25 -14.98 -14.97
CA GLU A 494 13.50 -13.66 -14.39
C GLU A 494 12.19 -12.95 -14.01
N LEU A 495 11.15 -13.03 -14.84
CA LEU A 495 9.81 -12.54 -14.49
C LEU A 495 9.25 -13.25 -13.24
N ALA A 496 9.38 -14.58 -13.16
CA ALA A 496 8.92 -15.34 -12.00
C ALA A 496 9.69 -14.98 -10.73
N ALA A 497 11.02 -14.79 -10.85
CA ALA A 497 11.88 -14.38 -9.74
C ALA A 497 11.61 -12.94 -9.29
N TYR A 498 11.43 -12.02 -10.24
CA TYR A 498 11.13 -10.62 -9.97
C TYR A 498 9.78 -10.45 -9.27
N TYR A 499 8.78 -11.21 -9.69
CA TYR A 499 7.46 -11.22 -9.07
C TYR A 499 7.32 -12.32 -8.01
N SER A 500 8.35 -12.44 -7.17
CA SER A 500 8.37 -13.29 -5.98
C SER A 500 8.87 -12.53 -4.75
N LYS A 501 8.69 -13.10 -3.57
CA LYS A 501 9.25 -12.57 -2.31
C LYS A 501 10.78 -12.43 -2.35
N ALA A 502 11.45 -13.13 -3.26
CA ALA A 502 12.90 -13.10 -3.42
C ALA A 502 13.41 -12.01 -4.37
N ARG A 503 12.56 -11.09 -4.88
CA ARG A 503 12.91 -10.07 -5.90
C ARG A 503 14.27 -9.38 -5.73
N LEU A 504 14.68 -9.06 -4.50
CA LEU A 504 15.93 -8.36 -4.19
C LEU A 504 17.13 -9.30 -3.93
N SER A 505 16.96 -10.60 -4.14
CA SER A 505 17.98 -11.62 -3.94
C SER A 505 18.69 -11.95 -5.24
N ASN A 506 19.93 -12.41 -5.13
CA ASN A 506 20.71 -12.90 -6.28
C ASN A 506 20.55 -14.42 -6.43
N LEU A 507 20.66 -14.92 -7.67
CA LEU A 507 20.68 -16.36 -7.99
C LEU A 507 19.47 -17.13 -7.44
N ILE A 508 18.28 -16.56 -7.63
CA ILE A 508 17.00 -17.13 -7.21
C ILE A 508 16.72 -18.41 -7.99
N GLN A 509 16.32 -19.47 -7.28
CA GLN A 509 15.93 -20.73 -7.89
C GLN A 509 14.50 -20.63 -8.43
N VAL A 510 14.32 -20.95 -9.71
CA VAL A 510 13.02 -20.93 -10.38
C VAL A 510 12.77 -22.29 -11.00
N ASP A 511 11.66 -22.92 -10.60
CA ASP A 511 11.23 -24.19 -11.16
C ASP A 511 10.53 -23.96 -12.50
N MET A 512 10.78 -24.86 -13.44
CA MET A 512 10.23 -24.89 -14.79
C MET A 512 9.67 -26.28 -15.09
N ILE A 513 8.41 -26.34 -15.52
CA ILE A 513 7.74 -27.60 -15.85
C ILE A 513 6.63 -27.39 -16.90
N ASP A 514 6.30 -28.43 -17.66
CA ASP A 514 5.11 -28.43 -18.52
C ASP A 514 3.84 -28.28 -17.67
N VAL A 515 2.97 -27.34 -18.05
CA VAL A 515 1.69 -27.05 -17.39
C VAL A 515 0.87 -28.31 -17.14
N LYS A 516 0.88 -29.29 -18.06
CA LYS A 516 0.09 -30.53 -17.93
C LYS A 516 0.48 -31.36 -16.69
N LYS A 517 1.70 -31.20 -16.17
CA LYS A 517 2.18 -31.93 -14.99
C LYS A 517 1.76 -31.28 -13.66
N LEU A 518 1.16 -30.10 -13.72
CA LEU A 518 0.66 -29.39 -12.55
C LEU A 518 -0.68 -29.99 -12.11
N ASN A 519 -0.82 -30.23 -10.82
CA ASN A 519 -2.07 -30.71 -10.24
C ASN A 519 -2.61 -29.69 -9.24
N LYS A 520 -3.92 -29.39 -9.35
CA LYS A 520 -4.67 -28.65 -8.34
C LYS A 520 -5.34 -29.65 -7.39
N PRO A 521 -4.94 -29.72 -6.12
CA PRO A 521 -5.61 -30.58 -5.15
C PRO A 521 -7.07 -30.18 -4.95
N THR A 522 -7.94 -31.18 -4.79
CA THR A 522 -9.36 -30.97 -4.46
C THR A 522 -9.46 -30.21 -3.13
N ALA A 523 -10.22 -29.11 -3.11
CA ALA A 523 -10.29 -28.16 -1.97
C ALA A 523 -9.01 -27.38 -1.65
N GLY A 524 -7.99 -27.42 -2.52
CA GLY A 524 -6.83 -26.54 -2.42
C GLY A 524 -7.22 -25.07 -2.54
N LYS A 525 -6.53 -24.21 -1.78
CA LYS A 525 -6.72 -22.76 -1.84
C LYS A 525 -6.33 -22.21 -3.22
N PRO A 526 -6.88 -21.05 -3.63
CA PRO A 526 -6.50 -20.41 -4.87
C PRO A 526 -4.98 -20.29 -5.01
N GLY A 527 -4.46 -20.54 -6.21
CA GLY A 527 -3.02 -20.48 -6.50
C GLY A 527 -2.20 -21.69 -6.03
N PHE A 528 -2.72 -22.56 -5.15
CA PHE A 528 -1.98 -23.74 -4.71
C PHE A 528 -1.84 -24.78 -5.82
N VAL A 529 -0.60 -25.20 -6.08
CA VAL A 529 -0.26 -26.19 -7.10
C VAL A 529 0.74 -27.19 -6.56
N THR A 530 0.67 -28.41 -7.09
CA THR A 530 1.60 -29.49 -6.77
C THR A 530 2.19 -30.06 -8.05
N TYR A 531 3.47 -30.39 -8.03
CA TYR A 531 4.19 -30.89 -9.20
C TYR A 531 5.44 -31.66 -8.81
N THR A 532 5.92 -32.51 -9.73
CA THR A 532 7.13 -33.33 -9.57
C THR A 532 7.84 -33.47 -10.91
N GLY A 533 9.17 -33.57 -10.90
CA GLY A 533 9.97 -33.77 -12.11
C GLY A 533 10.20 -32.48 -12.90
N GLN A 534 10.27 -31.36 -12.19
CA GLN A 534 10.63 -30.04 -12.69
C GLN A 534 12.14 -29.92 -12.96
N LYS A 535 12.52 -28.92 -13.77
CA LYS A 535 13.89 -28.45 -13.88
C LYS A 535 14.01 -27.12 -13.12
N THR A 536 15.16 -26.84 -12.53
CA THR A 536 15.37 -25.59 -11.78
C THR A 536 16.44 -24.74 -12.47
N LEU A 537 16.10 -23.49 -12.76
CA LEU A 537 17.02 -22.47 -13.26
C LEU A 537 17.47 -21.57 -12.10
N ARG A 538 18.60 -20.88 -12.27
CA ARG A 538 19.06 -19.85 -11.33
C ARG A 538 19.18 -18.53 -12.09
N VAL A 539 18.46 -17.51 -11.63
CA VAL A 539 18.39 -16.21 -12.29
C VAL A 539 18.52 -15.07 -11.29
N THR A 540 18.94 -13.90 -11.76
CA THR A 540 18.98 -12.67 -10.97
C THR A 540 18.18 -11.61 -11.73
N PRO A 541 16.97 -11.25 -11.27
CA PRO A 541 16.14 -10.32 -11.98
C PRO A 541 16.66 -8.89 -11.86
N THR A 542 16.55 -8.09 -12.92
CA THR A 542 16.84 -6.65 -12.90
C THR A 542 15.62 -5.85 -13.36
N GLU A 543 15.34 -4.73 -12.71
CA GLU A 543 14.17 -3.88 -13.01
C GLU A 543 14.19 -3.37 -14.46
N GLU A 544 15.35 -2.91 -14.93
CA GLU A 544 15.57 -2.47 -16.31
C GLU A 544 15.16 -3.54 -17.34
N LYS A 545 15.51 -4.81 -17.09
CA LYS A 545 15.18 -5.92 -17.98
C LYS A 545 13.69 -6.21 -17.98
N ILE A 546 13.05 -6.24 -16.81
CA ILE A 546 11.59 -6.46 -16.72
C ILE A 546 10.82 -5.35 -17.43
N ASP A 547 11.24 -4.10 -17.26
CA ASP A 547 10.59 -2.96 -17.91
C ASP A 547 10.79 -2.98 -19.43
N SER A 548 11.93 -3.48 -19.93
CA SER A 548 12.14 -3.64 -21.38
C SER A 548 11.18 -4.66 -22.03
N MET A 549 10.66 -5.62 -21.26
CA MET A 549 9.71 -6.64 -21.73
C MET A 549 8.25 -6.21 -21.60
N ARG A 550 7.94 -5.08 -20.96
CA ARG A 550 6.55 -4.62 -20.80
C ARG A 550 5.95 -4.22 -22.15
N MET A 551 4.78 -4.77 -22.46
CA MET A 551 4.00 -4.32 -23.60
C MET A 551 3.38 -2.97 -23.28
N LYS A 552 3.64 -1.96 -24.12
CA LYS A 552 3.08 -0.60 -24.00
C LYS A 552 1.64 -0.52 -24.47
#